data_AF-A0A5C7FMN6-F1
#
_entry.id   AF-A0A5C7FMN6-F1
#
_cell.length_a   1.000
_cell.length_b   1.000
_cell.length_c   1.000
_cell.angle_alpha   90.00
_cell.angle_beta   90.00
_cell.angle_gamma   90.00
#
_symmetry.space_group_name_H-M   'P 1'
#
loop_
_entity.id
_entity.type
_entity.pdbx_description
1 polymer ?
#
loop_
_entity_poly.entity_id
_entity_poly.type
_entity_poly.pdbx_seq_one_letter_code
_entity_poly.pdbx_strand_id
1 'polypeptide(L)'
;MKPLRKRNGKLYTEARVKINGTYESFEVLIDTGREKTVFNKKMVPEETLDAMSIGPLKVSEFTTELQDMEEEGIIGVDFLLKTGAKLNLDAMTISSSRT
;
A
#
# COMPACT_ATOMS: atom_id res chain seq x y z
N MET A 1 -11.26 8.74 3.04
CA MET A 1 -11.39 7.26 3.02
C MET A 1 -11.11 6.77 1.61
N LYS A 2 -10.61 5.55 1.41
CA LYS A 2 -10.41 4.94 0.08
C LYS A 2 -11.15 3.60 0.00
N PRO A 3 -11.75 3.25 -1.14
CA PRO A 3 -12.41 1.96 -1.31
C PRO A 3 -11.42 0.78 -1.27
N LEU A 4 -11.91 -0.34 -0.74
CA LEU A 4 -11.33 -1.67 -0.87
C LEU A 4 -12.14 -2.46 -1.91
N ARG A 5 -11.46 -3.27 -2.72
CA ARG A 5 -12.07 -4.14 -3.73
C ARG A 5 -11.77 -5.59 -3.40
N LYS A 6 -12.80 -6.42 -3.21
CA LYS A 6 -12.63 -7.87 -3.01
C LYS A 6 -12.55 -8.58 -4.36
N ARG A 7 -11.46 -9.31 -4.63
CA ARG A 7 -11.28 -10.16 -5.82
C ARG A 7 -10.56 -11.44 -5.40
N ASN A 8 -11.06 -12.61 -5.82
CA ASN A 8 -10.46 -13.92 -5.54
C ASN A 8 -10.11 -14.14 -4.05
N GLY A 9 -10.99 -13.70 -3.14
CA GLY A 9 -10.79 -13.82 -1.69
C GLY A 9 -9.79 -12.82 -1.09
N LYS A 10 -9.15 -11.99 -1.90
CA LYS A 10 -8.16 -10.98 -1.52
C LYS A 10 -8.74 -9.56 -1.54
N LEU A 11 -8.15 -8.65 -0.77
CA LEU A 11 -8.55 -7.24 -0.69
C LEU A 11 -7.54 -6.35 -1.41
N TYR A 12 -8.00 -5.58 -2.38
CA TYR A 12 -7.17 -4.68 -3.17
C TYR A 12 -7.55 -3.22 -2.95
N THR A 13 -6.58 -2.33 -3.14
CA THR A 13 -6.82 -0.89 -3.22
C THR A 13 -5.79 -0.24 -4.14
N GLU A 14 -5.87 1.06 -4.31
CA GLU A 14 -4.89 1.82 -5.08
C GLU A 14 -3.96 2.55 -4.11
N ALA A 15 -2.66 2.30 -4.27
CA ALA A 15 -1.60 3.07 -3.65
C ALA A 15 -1.08 4.11 -4.64
N ARG A 16 -0.79 5.31 -4.15
CA ARG A 16 -0.03 6.32 -4.87
C ARG A 16 1.35 6.40 -4.26
N VAL A 17 2.36 6.16 -5.07
CA VAL A 17 3.76 6.13 -4.67
C VAL A 17 4.49 7.28 -5.36
N LYS A 18 5.38 7.95 -4.63
CA LYS A 18 6.25 8.98 -5.15
C LYS A 18 7.67 8.43 -5.24
N ILE A 19 8.25 8.51 -6.44
CA ILE A 19 9.55 7.95 -6.80
C ILE A 19 10.27 9.03 -7.60
N ASN A 20 11.47 9.44 -7.18
CA ASN A 20 12.26 10.47 -7.85
C ASN A 20 11.44 11.72 -8.24
N GLY A 21 10.60 12.22 -7.33
CA GLY A 21 9.77 13.40 -7.60
C GLY A 21 8.43 13.14 -8.30
N THR A 22 8.25 11.99 -8.94
CA THR A 22 7.06 11.66 -9.77
C THR A 22 6.09 10.76 -9.02
N TYR A 23 4.79 10.94 -9.24
CA TYR A 23 3.75 10.08 -8.65
C TYR A 23 3.26 9.04 -9.65
N GLU A 24 3.24 7.79 -9.20
CA GLU A 24 2.67 6.65 -9.91
C GLU A 24 1.60 5.97 -9.04
N SER A 25 0.63 5.31 -9.68
CA SER A 25 -0.46 4.62 -9.00
C SER A 25 -0.36 3.12 -9.27
N PHE A 26 -0.47 2.32 -8.22
CA PHE A 26 -0.40 0.87 -8.27
C PHE A 26 -1.61 0.24 -7.61
N GLU A 27 -2.11 -0.84 -8.20
CA GLU A 27 -3.09 -1.71 -7.58
C GLU A 27 -2.39 -2.68 -6.62
N VAL A 28 -2.65 -2.50 -5.33
CA VAL A 28 -1.96 -3.23 -4.27
C VAL A 28 -2.91 -4.14 -3.51
N LEU A 29 -2.39 -5.30 -3.10
CA LEU A 29 -3.02 -6.23 -2.17
C LEU A 29 -2.82 -5.74 -0.74
N ILE A 30 -3.86 -5.78 0.10
CA ILE A 30 -3.71 -5.63 1.56
C ILE A 30 -3.50 -7.00 2.18
N ASP A 31 -2.36 -7.21 2.84
CA ASP A 31 -2.02 -8.48 3.51
C ASP A 31 -1.54 -8.22 4.95
N THR A 32 -2.44 -8.44 5.91
CA THR A 32 -2.13 -8.29 7.34
C THR A 32 -1.28 -9.42 7.91
N GLY A 33 -1.02 -10.48 7.14
CA GLY A 33 -0.11 -11.56 7.51
C GLY A 33 1.34 -11.27 7.14
N ARG A 34 1.59 -10.24 6.31
CA ARG A 34 2.93 -9.90 5.84
C ARG A 34 3.53 -8.76 6.65
N GLU A 35 4.76 -8.96 7.16
CA GLU A 35 5.45 -7.95 7.97
C GLU A 35 5.77 -6.69 7.18
N LYS A 36 6.35 -6.87 5.98
CA LYS A 36 6.88 -5.80 5.13
C LYS A 36 5.98 -5.53 3.93
N THR A 37 5.94 -4.27 3.54
CA THR A 37 5.37 -3.85 2.26
C THR A 37 6.35 -4.16 1.14
N VAL A 38 5.82 -4.75 0.06
CA VAL A 38 6.62 -5.25 -1.06
C VAL A 38 6.06 -4.70 -2.37
N PHE A 39 6.94 -4.25 -3.26
CA PHE A 39 6.58 -3.86 -4.62
C PHE A 39 7.21 -4.78 -5.65
N ASN A 40 6.56 -4.86 -6.81
CA ASN A 40 7.09 -5.62 -7.93
C ASN A 40 8.35 -4.93 -8.44
N LYS A 41 9.48 -5.63 -8.43
CA LYS A 41 10.78 -5.09 -8.87
C LYS A 41 10.78 -4.63 -10.34
N LYS A 42 9.80 -5.06 -11.15
CA LYS A 42 9.62 -4.63 -12.55
C LYS A 42 8.88 -3.30 -12.68
N MET A 43 8.17 -2.87 -11.64
CA MET A 43 7.33 -1.66 -11.64
C MET A 43 7.94 -0.53 -10.81
N VAL A 44 8.60 -0.87 -9.71
CA VAL A 44 9.25 0.09 -8.82
C VAL A 44 10.76 -0.11 -8.88
N PRO A 45 11.55 0.93 -9.23
CA PRO A 45 12.99 0.81 -9.48
C PRO A 45 13.85 0.85 -8.22
N GLU A 46 13.31 1.31 -7.08
CA GLU A 46 14.06 1.53 -5.84
C GLU A 46 13.27 1.13 -4.60
N GLU A 47 13.96 0.62 -3.58
CA GLU A 47 13.34 0.17 -2.33
C GLU A 47 12.79 1.32 -1.48
N THR A 48 13.43 2.48 -1.54
CA THR A 48 13.06 3.66 -0.73
C THR A 48 12.24 4.63 -1.56
N LEU A 49 10.99 4.83 -1.15
CA LEU A 49 10.02 5.69 -1.81
C LEU A 49 10.02 7.07 -1.15
N ASP A 50 10.01 8.15 -1.94
CA ASP A 50 9.88 9.52 -1.42
C ASP A 50 8.63 9.67 -0.55
N ALA A 51 7.54 9.05 -0.98
CA ALA A 51 6.28 8.99 -0.26
C ALA A 51 5.41 7.84 -0.76
N MET A 52 4.53 7.37 0.12
CA MET A 52 3.51 6.38 -0.22
C MET A 52 2.19 6.78 0.43
N SER A 53 1.10 6.62 -0.30
CA SER A 53 -0.23 6.86 0.24
C SER A 53 -1.29 5.89 -0.26
N ILE A 54 -2.27 5.59 0.60
CA ILE A 54 -3.48 4.85 0.29
C ILE A 54 -4.65 5.68 0.79
N GLY A 55 -5.24 6.47 -0.10
CA GLY A 55 -6.24 7.47 0.28
C GLY A 55 -5.72 8.45 1.34
N PRO A 56 -6.32 8.49 2.55
CA PRO A 56 -5.88 9.40 3.61
C PRO A 56 -4.63 8.91 4.35
N LEU A 57 -4.21 7.66 4.16
CA LEU A 57 -3.00 7.10 4.78
C LEU A 57 -1.80 7.60 4.00
N LYS A 58 -0.84 8.27 4.64
CA LYS A 58 0.36 8.76 3.98
C LYS A 58 1.59 8.60 4.87
N VAL A 59 2.69 8.19 4.24
CA VAL A 59 4.03 8.16 4.82
C VAL A 59 4.98 8.85 3.85
N SER A 60 5.87 9.70 4.37
CA SER A 60 7.04 10.20 3.64
C SER A 60 8.23 9.30 3.94
N GLU A 61 9.13 9.11 2.98
CA GLU A 61 10.34 8.28 3.10
C GLU A 61 10.01 6.88 3.65
N PHE A 62 9.58 5.99 2.74
CA PHE A 62 9.13 4.65 3.10
C PHE A 62 9.94 3.58 2.38
N THR A 63 10.68 2.79 3.14
CA THR A 63 11.43 1.64 2.63
C THR A 63 10.51 0.43 2.49
N THR A 64 10.58 -0.19 1.32
CA THR A 64 9.84 -1.38 0.92
C THR A 64 10.82 -2.45 0.45
N GLU A 65 10.36 -3.69 0.33
CA GLU A 65 11.14 -4.72 -0.36
C GLU A 65 10.74 -4.79 -1.84
N LEU A 66 11.69 -5.18 -2.70
CA LEU A 66 11.41 -5.45 -4.10
C LEU A 66 11.47 -6.96 -4.37
N GLN A 67 10.41 -7.52 -4.94
CA GLN A 67 10.33 -8.95 -5.27
C GLN A 67 9.80 -9.17 -6.71
N ASP A 68 10.13 -10.33 -7.29
CA ASP A 68 9.50 -10.78 -8.54
C ASP A 68 8.18 -11.47 -8.19
N MET A 69 7.06 -10.87 -8.58
CA MET A 69 5.72 -11.38 -8.28
C MET A 69 4.72 -10.98 -9.36
N GLU A 70 3.50 -11.51 -9.26
CA GLU A 70 2.41 -11.17 -10.18
C GLU A 70 1.71 -9.87 -9.78
N GLU A 71 1.50 -9.65 -8.49
CA GLU A 71 0.91 -8.41 -7.96
C GLU A 71 1.83 -7.19 -8.19
N GLU A 72 1.24 -6.01 -8.34
CA GLU A 72 2.00 -4.75 -8.48
C GLU A 72 2.64 -4.36 -7.13
N GLY A 73 1.93 -4.63 -6.03
CA GLY A 73 2.43 -4.47 -4.68
C GLY A 73 1.57 -5.18 -3.63
N ILE A 74 2.16 -5.44 -2.47
CA ILE A 74 1.54 -6.02 -1.28
C ILE A 74 1.82 -5.09 -0.10
N ILE A 75 0.77 -4.64 0.56
CA ILE A 75 0.81 -3.76 1.73
C ILE A 75 0.88 -4.63 2.97
N GLY A 76 2.03 -4.56 3.65
CA GLY A 76 2.27 -5.25 4.91
C GLY A 76 1.84 -4.45 6.13
N VAL A 77 1.99 -5.05 7.31
CA VAL A 77 1.64 -4.42 8.58
C VAL A 77 2.53 -3.24 8.93
N ASP A 78 3.75 -3.15 8.41
CA ASP A 78 4.64 -2.01 8.58
C ASP A 78 4.01 -0.66 8.14
N PHE A 79 3.42 -0.61 6.95
CA PHE A 79 2.72 0.56 6.44
C PHE A 79 1.42 0.80 7.21
N LEU A 80 0.64 -0.27 7.44
CA LEU A 80 -0.65 -0.20 8.11
C LEU A 80 -0.52 0.36 9.54
N LEU A 81 0.47 -0.13 10.31
CA LEU A 81 0.74 0.34 11.66
C LEU A 81 1.31 1.76 11.67
N LYS A 82 2.25 2.08 10.77
CA LYS A 82 2.85 3.42 10.69
C LYS A 82 1.79 4.50 10.41
N THR A 83 0.78 4.17 9.61
CA THR A 83 -0.30 5.09 9.24
C THR A 83 -1.52 5.03 10.15
N GLY A 84 -1.59 4.09 11.08
CA GLY A 84 -2.79 3.87 11.91
C GLY A 84 -4.00 3.45 11.09
N ALA A 85 -3.79 2.56 10.11
CA ALA A 85 -4.83 2.13 9.20
C ALA A 85 -5.99 1.41 9.93
N LYS A 86 -7.21 1.73 9.51
CA LYS A 86 -8.45 1.04 9.89
C LYS A 86 -9.06 0.44 8.64
N LEU A 87 -9.26 -0.88 8.65
CA LEU A 87 -9.99 -1.60 7.61
C LEU A 87 -11.43 -1.77 8.08
N ASN A 88 -12.37 -1.18 7.35
CA ASN A 88 -13.79 -1.40 7.55
C ASN A 88 -14.30 -2.33 6.44
N LEU A 89 -14.61 -3.57 6.80
CA LEU A 89 -15.05 -4.60 5.85
C LEU A 89 -16.55 -4.53 5.53
N ASP A 90 -17.34 -3.86 6.38
CA ASP A 90 -18.76 -3.62 6.10
C ASP A 90 -18.91 -2.50 5.04
N ALA A 91 -18.25 -1.38 5.28
CA ALA A 91 -18.20 -0.27 4.33
C ALA A 91 -17.22 -0.48 3.17
N MET A 92 -16.45 -1.58 3.17
CA MET A 92 -15.39 -1.88 2.20
C MET A 92 -14.43 -0.70 1.97
N THR A 93 -13.87 -0.15 3.04
CA THR A 93 -13.00 1.03 3.01
C THR A 93 -11.78 0.92 3.92
N ILE A 94 -10.75 1.69 3.58
CA ILE A 94 -9.56 1.93 4.40
C ILE A 94 -9.47 3.42 4.77
N SER A 95 -9.13 3.69 6.04
CA SER A 95 -9.06 5.05 6.61
C SER A 95 -7.98 5.16 7.68
N SER A 96 -7.63 6.40 8.07
CA SER A 96 -6.66 6.69 9.13
C SER A 96 -7.35 6.74 10.50
N SER A 97 -6.67 6.27 11.55
CA SER A 97 -7.04 6.49 12.95
C SER A 97 -6.56 7.83 13.50
N ARG A 98 -5.57 8.45 12.86
CA ARG A 98 -4.98 9.72 13.28
C ARG A 98 -5.72 10.84 12.56
N THR A 99 -6.61 11.50 13.29
CA THR A 99 -7.14 12.85 13.02
C THR A 99 -6.31 13.87 13.75
#